data_AF-A0A1M3K1G0-F1
#
_entry.id   AF-A0A1M3K1G0-F1
#
_cell.length_a   1.000
_cell.length_b   1.000
_cell.length_c   1.000
_cell.angle_alpha   90.00
_cell.angle_beta   90.00
_cell.angle_gamma   90.00
#
_symmetry.space_group_name_H-M   'P 1'
#
loop_
_entity.id
_entity.type
_entity.pdbx_description
1 polymer ?
#
loop_
_entity_poly.entity_id
_entity_poly.type
_entity_poly.pdbx_seq_one_letter_code
_entity_poly.pdbx_strand_id
1 'polypeptide(L)'
;MKENLETSTVLAIKIDRMVTKIFFFDIVDEKYHLIASSEARTTSEPPFNDVREGVSHAIDRIQQITGRHFYDDEGSLITPMQSDGSGVDHLVITFGFFSKISIVSVGLLESISLESLNKLLATTQLAHLDQIGMNDSRKLEEIIALFTNKLPDMVVIAGGVNEGAARSIMRQVDMLLFCIKLVPRDKRPYLIFSGNSDFEPQIRESVGDITNFQLTQNLRPSINHENLMPAYNMISQVQAEILGHKIGGFSQLSMHCVLSPLPFSHTTQIMTRFLSLLSKNKEKNVLYIDFGKEVISLSAGNEGNSTFLAEDYSLNYKLNTLLPNLNIGEVIKKSHLPVTEEEVKNFLWDLSIHPNTIPTTENHLAIEKAVTEILIQNLYRKMLTKWPDFPLTIQQVIVSGEIFQNHFGYGESLQTILDSFMPDGIVTLYLDQHGILPVLGAIAAINRYLPIHIMDSSVIALLAKVIPIKSNAKPGSEIAVVITEFEDGNRIETKIEQGMIYRLHVPAGQMVNLYIEPKTKIDIDPATKNFNKGFPLQGGLCGVVIDARGRPLMLPKDFQKRKEIQKIWGLQLSD
;
A
#
# COMPACT_ATOMS: atom_id res chain seq x y z
N MET A 1 23.87 -15.63 -21.30
CA MET A 1 22.96 -15.93 -20.16
C MET A 1 22.56 -14.69 -19.34
N LYS A 2 23.31 -13.58 -19.30
CA LYS A 2 22.83 -12.32 -18.70
C LYS A 2 21.96 -11.45 -19.64
N GLU A 3 22.18 -11.52 -20.95
CA GLU A 3 21.42 -10.74 -21.95
C GLU A 3 19.94 -11.16 -22.11
N ASN A 4 19.58 -12.41 -21.80
CA ASN A 4 18.20 -12.91 -21.96
C ASN A 4 17.22 -12.44 -20.87
N LEU A 5 17.68 -11.93 -19.72
CA LEU A 5 16.79 -11.42 -18.66
C LEU A 5 16.32 -9.98 -18.92
N GLU A 6 17.01 -9.25 -19.81
CA GLU A 6 16.75 -7.85 -20.11
C GLU A 6 15.73 -7.67 -21.26
N THR A 7 15.31 -8.77 -21.90
CA THR A 7 14.34 -8.79 -23.01
C THR A 7 13.13 -9.71 -22.81
N SER A 8 12.99 -10.34 -21.63
CA SER A 8 11.88 -11.24 -21.31
C SER A 8 10.53 -10.54 -21.23
N THR A 9 9.50 -11.17 -21.78
CA THR A 9 8.09 -10.85 -21.51
C THR A 9 7.70 -11.24 -20.09
N VAL A 10 6.81 -10.48 -19.46
CA VAL A 10 6.39 -10.73 -18.07
C VAL A 10 4.87 -10.71 -17.97
N LEU A 11 4.30 -11.80 -17.45
CA LEU A 11 2.92 -11.86 -17.00
C LEU A 11 2.96 -11.77 -15.48
N ALA A 12 2.24 -10.80 -14.93
CA ALA A 12 2.17 -10.63 -13.49
C ALA A 12 0.74 -10.70 -12.99
N ILE A 13 0.54 -11.47 -11.93
CA ILE A 13 -0.75 -11.65 -11.27
C ILE A 13 -0.68 -10.93 -9.92
N LYS A 14 -1.63 -10.04 -9.69
CA LYS A 14 -1.92 -9.42 -8.39
C LYS A 14 -3.24 -10.02 -7.91
N ILE A 15 -3.19 -10.86 -6.88
CA ILE A 15 -4.37 -11.59 -6.41
C ILE A 15 -4.66 -11.28 -4.94
N ASP A 16 -5.88 -10.83 -4.64
CA ASP A 16 -6.38 -10.80 -3.26
C ASP A 16 -7.68 -11.56 -3.08
N ARG A 17 -8.27 -11.55 -1.88
CA ARG A 17 -9.54 -12.25 -1.59
C ARG A 17 -10.70 -11.81 -2.50
N MET A 18 -10.63 -10.62 -3.09
CA MET A 18 -11.70 -9.99 -3.86
C MET A 18 -11.42 -9.99 -5.36
N VAL A 19 -10.21 -9.62 -5.76
CA VAL A 19 -9.85 -9.31 -7.14
C VAL A 19 -8.55 -9.97 -7.53
N THR A 20 -8.57 -10.55 -8.73
CA THR A 20 -7.39 -11.03 -9.44
C THR A 20 -7.15 -10.09 -10.61
N LYS A 21 -6.06 -9.32 -10.59
CA LYS A 21 -5.62 -8.47 -11.70
C LYS A 21 -4.41 -9.10 -12.40
N ILE A 22 -4.36 -9.00 -13.72
CA ILE A 22 -3.26 -9.47 -14.55
C ILE A 22 -2.67 -8.31 -15.34
N PHE A 23 -1.35 -8.29 -15.44
CA PHE A 23 -0.58 -7.30 -16.18
C PHE A 23 0.35 -8.03 -17.14
N PHE A 24 0.28 -7.69 -18.41
CA PHE A 24 1.19 -8.22 -19.42
C PHE A 24 2.15 -7.12 -19.88
N PHE A 25 3.44 -7.39 -19.73
CA PHE A 25 4.52 -6.49 -20.11
C PHE A 25 5.36 -7.09 -21.23
N ASP A 26 5.69 -6.25 -22.20
CA ASP A 26 6.54 -6.59 -23.33
C ASP A 26 7.38 -5.37 -23.72
N ILE A 27 8.40 -5.57 -24.55
CA ILE A 27 9.25 -4.53 -25.08
C ILE A 27 8.66 -3.98 -26.38
N VAL A 28 8.50 -2.66 -26.43
CA VAL A 28 8.16 -1.90 -27.64
C VAL A 28 9.17 -0.75 -27.72
N ASP A 29 9.77 -0.54 -28.89
CA ASP A 29 10.77 0.51 -29.12
C ASP A 29 11.88 0.56 -28.04
N GLU A 30 12.48 -0.60 -27.75
CA GLU A 30 13.57 -0.80 -26.76
C GLU A 30 13.21 -0.51 -25.29
N LYS A 31 11.94 -0.25 -24.98
CA LYS A 31 11.46 -0.01 -23.61
C LYS A 31 10.35 -0.97 -23.22
N TYR A 32 10.19 -1.19 -21.92
CA TYR A 32 9.09 -2.00 -21.42
C TYR A 32 7.82 -1.16 -21.38
N HIS A 33 6.73 -1.74 -21.88
CA HIS A 33 5.40 -1.17 -21.84
C HIS A 33 4.44 -2.13 -21.14
N LEU A 34 3.44 -1.58 -20.46
CA LEU A 34 2.24 -2.32 -20.10
C LEU A 34 1.42 -2.49 -21.38
N ILE A 35 1.39 -3.70 -21.94
CA ILE A 35 0.68 -3.99 -23.18
C ILE A 35 -0.82 -4.10 -22.92
N ALA A 36 -1.18 -4.80 -21.85
CA ALA A 36 -2.57 -4.94 -21.44
C ALA A 36 -2.65 -5.23 -19.93
N SER A 37 -3.79 -4.88 -19.35
CA SER A 37 -4.20 -5.32 -18.03
C SER A 37 -5.63 -5.84 -18.08
N SER A 38 -5.93 -6.84 -17.26
CA SER A 38 -7.28 -7.37 -17.08
C SER A 38 -7.55 -7.63 -15.61
N GLU A 39 -8.82 -7.79 -15.27
CA GLU A 39 -9.22 -8.18 -13.92
C GLU A 39 -10.40 -9.16 -13.95
N ALA A 40 -10.51 -9.96 -12.90
CA ALA A 40 -11.63 -10.84 -12.60
C ALA A 40 -11.85 -10.95 -11.09
N ARG A 41 -13.02 -11.45 -10.68
CA ARG A 41 -13.29 -11.76 -9.28
C ARG A 41 -12.42 -12.93 -8.83
N THR A 42 -11.80 -12.81 -7.66
CA THR A 42 -11.06 -13.94 -7.07
C THR A 42 -12.01 -15.04 -6.60
N THR A 43 -11.60 -16.28 -6.81
CA THR A 43 -12.37 -17.51 -6.57
C THR A 43 -11.80 -18.37 -5.43
N SER A 44 -11.01 -17.78 -4.52
CA SER A 44 -10.40 -18.47 -3.36
C SER A 44 -11.41 -18.96 -2.31
N GLU A 45 -12.66 -18.52 -2.39
CA GLU A 45 -13.75 -18.79 -1.46
C GLU A 45 -14.90 -19.52 -2.20
N PRO A 46 -15.93 -20.01 -1.49
CA PRO A 46 -17.07 -20.64 -2.14
C PRO A 46 -17.73 -19.75 -3.21
N PRO A 47 -18.27 -20.33 -4.29
CA PRO A 47 -18.49 -21.76 -4.50
C PRO A 47 -17.28 -22.54 -5.06
N PHE A 48 -16.28 -21.85 -5.61
CA PHE A 48 -15.17 -22.50 -6.31
C PHE A 48 -14.11 -23.06 -5.36
N ASN A 49 -13.71 -22.29 -4.34
CA ASN A 49 -12.59 -22.62 -3.44
C ASN A 49 -11.27 -22.91 -4.18
N ASP A 50 -11.08 -22.28 -5.34
CA ASP A 50 -9.91 -22.46 -6.20
C ASP A 50 -9.60 -21.15 -6.95
N VAL A 51 -8.43 -20.56 -6.72
CA VAL A 51 -8.04 -19.29 -7.35
C VAL A 51 -7.79 -19.38 -8.85
N ARG A 52 -7.55 -20.58 -9.39
CA ARG A 52 -7.24 -20.79 -10.81
C ARG A 52 -8.39 -20.35 -11.71
N GLU A 53 -9.64 -20.52 -11.28
CA GLU A 53 -10.82 -20.10 -12.03
C GLU A 53 -10.83 -18.58 -12.26
N GLY A 54 -10.58 -17.79 -11.21
CA GLY A 54 -10.46 -16.33 -11.31
C GLY A 54 -9.28 -15.89 -12.17
N VAL A 55 -8.13 -16.57 -12.03
CA VAL A 55 -6.94 -16.32 -12.87
C VAL A 55 -7.23 -16.64 -14.33
N SER A 56 -7.86 -17.78 -14.62
CA SER A 56 -8.23 -18.18 -15.99
C SER A 56 -9.14 -17.14 -16.64
N HIS A 57 -10.18 -16.69 -15.95
CA HIS A 57 -11.06 -15.64 -16.47
C HIS A 57 -10.32 -14.33 -16.76
N ALA A 58 -9.36 -13.94 -15.92
CA ALA A 58 -8.54 -12.76 -16.17
C ALA A 58 -7.60 -12.97 -17.37
N ILE A 59 -7.02 -14.17 -17.53
CA ILE A 59 -6.19 -14.52 -18.69
C ILE A 59 -7.05 -14.52 -19.96
N ASP A 60 -8.24 -15.10 -19.96
CA ASP A 60 -9.14 -15.08 -21.13
C ASP A 60 -9.42 -13.66 -21.61
N ARG A 61 -9.66 -12.72 -20.67
CA ARG A 61 -9.83 -11.30 -20.99
C ARG A 61 -8.57 -10.68 -21.58
N ILE A 62 -7.38 -11.00 -21.05
CA ILE A 62 -6.13 -10.44 -21.58
C ILE A 62 -5.76 -11.03 -22.95
N GLN A 63 -6.11 -12.29 -23.21
CA GLN A 63 -6.01 -12.91 -24.54
C GLN A 63 -6.92 -12.20 -25.54
N GLN A 64 -8.16 -11.87 -25.16
CA GLN A 64 -9.08 -11.11 -26.01
C GLN A 64 -8.57 -9.70 -26.34
N ILE A 65 -7.90 -9.04 -25.39
CA ILE A 65 -7.34 -7.69 -25.59
C ILE A 65 -6.09 -7.74 -26.49
N THR A 66 -5.20 -8.71 -26.25
CA THR A 66 -3.87 -8.76 -26.90
C THR A 66 -3.85 -9.58 -28.19
N GLY A 67 -4.83 -10.46 -28.41
CA GLY A 67 -4.82 -11.46 -29.48
C GLY A 67 -3.78 -12.57 -29.30
N ARG A 68 -3.07 -12.62 -28.15
CA ARG A 68 -2.09 -13.67 -27.84
C ARG A 68 -2.72 -14.83 -27.11
N HIS A 69 -2.14 -16.01 -27.26
CA HIS A 69 -2.48 -17.20 -26.49
C HIS A 69 -1.46 -17.39 -25.35
N PHE A 70 -1.94 -17.52 -24.12
CA PHE A 70 -1.11 -17.77 -22.94
C PHE A 70 -1.25 -19.20 -22.42
N TYR A 71 -2.33 -19.89 -22.78
CA TYR A 71 -2.57 -21.30 -22.42
C TYR A 71 -2.38 -22.23 -23.62
N ASP A 72 -1.90 -23.44 -23.35
CA ASP A 72 -1.90 -24.54 -24.31
C ASP A 72 -3.26 -25.23 -24.39
N ASP A 73 -3.37 -26.24 -25.26
CA ASP A 73 -4.60 -27.02 -25.46
C ASP A 73 -5.03 -27.81 -24.20
N GLU A 74 -4.13 -27.99 -23.23
CA GLU A 74 -4.40 -28.65 -21.94
C GLU A 74 -4.79 -27.65 -20.83
N GLY A 75 -4.80 -26.34 -21.13
CA GLY A 75 -5.13 -25.28 -20.18
C GLY A 75 -3.97 -24.91 -19.23
N SER A 76 -2.74 -25.30 -19.57
CA SER A 76 -1.53 -24.97 -18.80
C SER A 76 -0.82 -23.76 -19.38
N LEU A 77 -0.24 -22.93 -18.50
CA LEU A 77 0.42 -21.69 -18.93
C LEU A 77 1.66 -22.03 -19.77
N ILE A 78 1.74 -21.48 -20.98
CA ILE A 78 2.87 -21.69 -21.88
C ILE A 78 4.05 -20.85 -21.38
N THR A 79 5.07 -21.52 -20.86
CA THR A 79 6.35 -20.91 -20.47
C THR A 79 7.53 -21.79 -20.92
N PRO A 80 8.60 -21.23 -21.53
CA PRO A 80 8.78 -19.83 -21.94
C PRO A 80 7.92 -19.45 -23.17
N MET A 81 8.01 -18.18 -23.59
CA MET A 81 7.35 -17.69 -24.80
C MET A 81 7.87 -18.43 -26.04
N GLN A 82 6.97 -18.76 -26.97
CA GLN A 82 7.23 -19.45 -28.21
C GLN A 82 7.52 -18.46 -29.35
N SER A 83 8.06 -18.95 -30.47
CA SER A 83 8.45 -18.11 -31.62
C SER A 83 7.28 -17.43 -32.34
N ASP A 84 6.07 -17.96 -32.18
CA ASP A 84 4.82 -17.37 -32.67
C ASP A 84 4.25 -16.27 -31.75
N GLY A 85 4.92 -16.00 -30.61
CA GLY A 85 4.50 -15.04 -29.60
C GLY A 85 3.53 -15.60 -28.54
N SER A 86 3.20 -16.89 -28.60
CA SER A 86 2.37 -17.57 -27.61
C SER A 86 3.14 -17.78 -26.30
N GLY A 87 2.46 -17.67 -25.17
CA GLY A 87 3.05 -17.83 -23.83
C GLY A 87 3.76 -16.60 -23.30
N VAL A 88 4.55 -16.81 -22.25
CA VAL A 88 5.32 -15.75 -21.58
C VAL A 88 6.62 -16.30 -21.00
N ASP A 89 7.65 -15.47 -20.91
CA ASP A 89 8.95 -15.89 -20.38
C ASP A 89 8.94 -16.01 -18.86
N HIS A 90 8.29 -15.06 -18.17
CA HIS A 90 8.27 -14.99 -16.72
C HIS A 90 6.87 -14.76 -16.17
N LEU A 91 6.48 -15.61 -15.21
CA LEU A 91 5.31 -15.39 -14.36
C LEU A 91 5.76 -14.86 -13.00
N VAL A 92 5.12 -13.78 -12.54
CA VAL A 92 5.30 -13.22 -11.19
C VAL A 92 3.95 -13.13 -10.50
N ILE A 93 3.86 -13.61 -9.26
CA ILE A 93 2.64 -13.48 -8.46
C ILE A 93 2.93 -12.61 -7.24
N THR A 94 2.03 -11.65 -7.03
CA THR A 94 1.91 -10.92 -5.77
C THR A 94 0.55 -11.20 -5.18
N PHE A 95 0.46 -11.26 -3.85
CA PHE A 95 -0.79 -11.60 -3.20
C PHE A 95 -1.16 -10.73 -2.00
N GLY A 96 -2.46 -10.56 -1.80
CA GLY A 96 -3.10 -10.09 -0.57
C GLY A 96 -4.03 -11.19 -0.06
N PHE A 97 -4.04 -11.46 1.23
CA PHE A 97 -5.02 -12.35 1.87
C PHE A 97 -5.04 -11.98 3.34
N PHE A 98 -5.49 -10.75 3.59
CA PHE A 98 -5.31 -10.08 4.86
C PHE A 98 -5.87 -10.92 6.00
N SER A 99 -5.05 -11.13 7.04
CA SER A 99 -5.42 -11.89 8.24
C SER A 99 -5.87 -13.35 7.98
N LYS A 100 -5.63 -13.93 6.79
CA LYS A 100 -5.88 -15.36 6.50
C LYS A 100 -4.84 -16.28 7.15
N ILE A 101 -3.64 -15.74 7.39
CA ILE A 101 -2.54 -16.41 8.07
C ILE A 101 -2.32 -15.75 9.42
N SER A 102 -2.23 -16.58 10.45
CA SER A 102 -2.13 -16.20 11.83
C SER A 102 -0.74 -16.46 12.39
N ILE A 103 -0.27 -15.54 13.25
CA ILE A 103 1.09 -15.57 13.78
C ILE A 103 1.10 -15.31 15.28
N VAL A 104 1.97 -16.03 15.98
CA VAL A 104 2.34 -15.78 17.38
C VAL A 104 3.79 -15.34 17.43
N SER A 105 4.07 -14.26 18.16
CA SER A 105 5.42 -13.77 18.38
C SER A 105 5.95 -14.23 19.74
N VAL A 106 7.23 -14.59 19.80
CA VAL A 106 7.90 -15.00 21.03
C VAL A 106 9.23 -14.26 21.15
N GLY A 107 9.51 -13.68 22.31
CA GLY A 107 10.77 -13.00 22.54
C GLY A 107 11.26 -13.07 23.97
N LEU A 108 12.58 -12.89 24.12
CA LEU A 108 13.24 -12.96 25.43
C LEU A 108 13.03 -11.68 26.26
N LEU A 109 13.24 -10.52 25.65
CA LEU A 109 13.19 -9.23 26.31
C LEU A 109 12.06 -8.37 25.73
N GLU A 110 11.17 -7.89 26.59
CA GLU A 110 10.01 -7.06 26.20
C GLU A 110 10.43 -5.77 25.50
N SER A 111 11.41 -5.06 26.06
CA SER A 111 11.86 -3.74 25.59
C SER A 111 12.88 -3.79 24.44
N ILE A 112 13.23 -4.98 23.93
CA ILE A 112 14.24 -5.11 22.89
C ILE A 112 13.75 -6.06 21.79
N SER A 113 13.76 -7.37 22.05
CA SER A 113 13.46 -8.37 21.02
C SER A 113 12.00 -8.35 20.61
N LEU A 114 11.10 -8.18 21.58
CA LEU A 114 9.67 -8.11 21.33
C LEU A 114 9.26 -6.80 20.66
N GLU A 115 9.89 -5.68 20.99
CA GLU A 115 9.67 -4.41 20.30
C GLU A 115 10.05 -4.52 18.81
N SER A 116 11.22 -5.07 18.48
CA SER A 116 11.65 -5.31 17.10
C SER A 116 10.70 -6.27 16.35
N LEU A 117 10.23 -7.33 17.01
CA LEU A 117 9.20 -8.21 16.46
C LEU A 117 7.90 -7.46 16.19
N ASN A 118 7.43 -6.63 17.12
CA ASN A 118 6.19 -5.88 16.95
C ASN A 118 6.31 -4.86 15.81
N LYS A 119 7.47 -4.22 15.63
CA LYS A 119 7.76 -3.36 14.47
C LYS A 119 7.79 -4.13 13.15
N LEU A 120 8.32 -5.35 13.15
CA LEU A 120 8.33 -6.21 11.97
C LEU A 120 6.92 -6.71 11.61
N LEU A 121 6.19 -7.28 12.56
CA LEU A 121 4.86 -7.84 12.32
C LEU A 121 3.85 -6.75 11.95
N ALA A 122 4.05 -5.54 12.47
CA ALA A 122 3.31 -4.35 12.13
C ALA A 122 3.30 -3.99 10.63
N THR A 123 4.33 -4.39 9.87
CA THR A 123 4.44 -4.13 8.43
C THR A 123 3.97 -5.30 7.59
N THR A 124 3.47 -6.37 8.22
CA THR A 124 2.88 -7.54 7.55
C THR A 124 1.36 -7.40 7.45
N GLN A 125 0.73 -8.29 6.68
CA GLN A 125 -0.74 -8.42 6.57
C GLN A 125 -1.27 -9.63 7.37
N LEU A 126 -0.51 -10.10 8.36
CA LEU A 126 -0.83 -11.30 9.14
C LEU A 126 -1.76 -10.98 10.31
N ALA A 127 -2.56 -11.97 10.71
CA ALA A 127 -3.35 -11.90 11.95
C ALA A 127 -2.44 -12.20 13.14
N HIS A 128 -2.00 -11.14 13.84
CA HIS A 128 -1.22 -11.29 15.07
C HIS A 128 -2.15 -11.76 16.21
N LEU A 129 -2.05 -13.03 16.58
CA LEU A 129 -2.95 -13.64 17.56
C LEU A 129 -2.53 -13.32 19.00
N ASP A 130 -1.24 -13.40 19.27
CA ASP A 130 -0.70 -13.31 20.62
C ASP A 130 0.81 -13.07 20.61
N GLN A 131 1.34 -12.68 21.77
CA GLN A 131 2.75 -12.45 22.03
C GLN A 131 3.13 -13.13 23.35
N ILE A 132 4.22 -13.91 23.33
CA ILE A 132 4.73 -14.63 24.51
C ILE A 132 6.10 -14.07 24.89
N GLY A 133 6.22 -13.63 26.15
CA GLY A 133 7.48 -13.15 26.73
C GLY A 133 8.21 -14.22 27.53
N MET A 134 9.46 -13.94 27.93
CA MET A 134 10.21 -14.81 28.86
C MET A 134 9.56 -14.86 30.25
N ASN A 135 9.03 -13.72 30.71
CA ASN A 135 8.36 -13.58 32.00
C ASN A 135 6.84 -13.51 31.84
N ASP A 136 6.29 -14.26 30.88
CA ASP A 136 4.85 -14.32 30.66
C ASP A 136 4.14 -14.74 31.96
N SER A 137 3.17 -13.94 32.40
CA SER A 137 2.47 -14.14 33.67
C SER A 137 1.37 -15.20 33.59
N ARG A 138 1.03 -15.62 32.37
CA ARG A 138 0.00 -16.64 32.13
C ARG A 138 0.48 -18.01 32.54
N LYS A 139 -0.48 -18.85 32.95
CA LYS A 139 -0.19 -20.25 33.26
C LYS A 139 0.01 -21.07 31.97
N LEU A 140 0.69 -22.21 32.09
CA LEU A 140 0.96 -23.07 30.94
C LEU A 140 -0.33 -23.53 30.24
N GLU A 141 -1.43 -23.72 30.98
CA GLU A 141 -2.74 -24.10 30.42
C GLU A 141 -3.29 -23.05 29.45
N GLU A 142 -3.06 -21.76 29.72
CA GLU A 142 -3.49 -20.66 28.85
C GLU A 142 -2.66 -20.62 27.56
N ILE A 143 -1.36 -20.87 27.67
CA ILE A 143 -0.47 -20.97 26.50
C ILE A 143 -0.83 -22.21 25.67
N ILE A 144 -1.11 -23.36 26.29
CA ILE A 144 -1.59 -24.54 25.57
C ILE A 144 -2.90 -24.22 24.82
N ALA A 145 -3.84 -23.54 25.47
CA ALA A 145 -5.11 -23.15 24.85
C ALA A 145 -4.93 -22.24 23.63
N LEU A 146 -3.91 -21.37 23.60
CA LEU A 146 -3.56 -20.61 22.40
C LEU A 146 -3.25 -21.55 21.22
N PHE A 147 -2.41 -22.56 21.42
CA PHE A 147 -2.03 -23.48 20.35
C PHE A 147 -3.15 -24.44 19.96
N THR A 148 -3.92 -24.96 20.91
CA THR A 148 -4.95 -25.98 20.65
C THR A 148 -6.28 -25.38 20.17
N ASN A 149 -6.65 -24.18 20.62
CA ASN A 149 -7.92 -23.55 20.27
C ASN A 149 -7.80 -22.52 19.14
N LYS A 150 -6.71 -21.72 19.12
CA LYS A 150 -6.52 -20.70 18.07
C LYS A 150 -5.77 -21.23 16.86
N LEU A 151 -5.02 -22.32 17.01
CA LEU A 151 -4.30 -23.01 15.93
C LEU A 151 -3.48 -22.03 15.06
N PRO A 152 -2.45 -21.38 15.64
CA PRO A 152 -1.61 -20.46 14.87
C PRO A 152 -0.98 -21.16 13.68
N ASP A 153 -0.76 -20.43 12.59
CA ASP A 153 -0.10 -20.96 11.39
C ASP A 153 1.42 -20.82 11.45
N MET A 154 1.89 -19.84 12.22
CA MET A 154 3.29 -19.50 12.34
C MET A 154 3.63 -19.03 13.76
N VAL A 155 4.83 -19.39 14.22
CA VAL A 155 5.45 -18.88 15.43
C VAL A 155 6.81 -18.29 15.05
N VAL A 156 7.06 -17.03 15.43
CA VAL A 156 8.36 -16.38 15.23
C VAL A 156 9.02 -16.13 16.58
N ILE A 157 10.22 -16.68 16.77
CA ILE A 157 11.03 -16.52 17.97
C ILE A 157 12.17 -15.54 17.70
N ALA A 158 12.28 -14.48 18.50
CA ALA A 158 13.44 -13.59 18.52
C ALA A 158 14.44 -13.97 19.62
N GLY A 159 15.66 -14.31 19.22
CA GLY A 159 16.69 -14.89 20.10
C GLY A 159 17.52 -13.90 20.94
N GLY A 160 17.07 -12.65 21.13
CA GLY A 160 17.87 -11.65 21.87
C GLY A 160 19.06 -11.11 21.08
N VAL A 161 20.08 -10.60 21.77
CA VAL A 161 21.34 -10.16 21.15
C VAL A 161 22.30 -11.33 20.89
N ASN A 162 23.22 -11.16 19.95
CA ASN A 162 24.30 -12.13 19.77
C ASN A 162 25.10 -12.25 21.09
N GLU A 163 25.57 -13.46 21.41
CA GLU A 163 26.20 -13.79 22.71
C GLU A 163 25.25 -13.72 23.94
N GLY A 164 23.94 -13.61 23.70
CA GLY A 164 22.91 -13.60 24.74
C GLY A 164 22.70 -14.94 25.47
N ALA A 165 21.75 -14.94 26.41
CA ALA A 165 21.53 -16.06 27.32
C ALA A 165 20.93 -17.32 26.65
N ALA A 166 21.80 -18.26 26.27
CA ALA A 166 21.49 -19.55 25.64
C ALA A 166 20.35 -20.35 26.31
N ARG A 167 20.41 -20.49 27.65
CA ARG A 167 19.49 -21.36 28.41
C ARG A 167 18.04 -20.88 28.35
N SER A 168 17.82 -19.56 28.30
CA SER A 168 16.48 -18.99 28.28
C SER A 168 15.78 -19.27 26.94
N ILE A 169 16.52 -19.22 25.83
CA ILE A 169 16.00 -19.54 24.49
C ILE A 169 15.57 -21.00 24.43
N MET A 170 16.44 -21.92 24.85
CA MET A 170 16.13 -23.36 24.82
C MET A 170 14.89 -23.69 25.65
N ARG A 171 14.77 -23.10 26.86
CA ARG A 171 13.57 -23.28 27.68
C ARG A 171 12.28 -22.81 27.00
N GLN A 172 12.32 -21.68 26.28
CA GLN A 172 11.17 -21.21 25.50
C GLN A 172 10.86 -22.16 24.34
N VAL A 173 11.89 -22.59 23.60
CA VAL A 173 11.74 -23.54 22.49
C VAL A 173 11.12 -24.85 23.00
N ASP A 174 11.60 -25.41 24.10
CA ASP A 174 11.07 -26.65 24.68
C ASP A 174 9.60 -26.52 25.08
N MET A 175 9.22 -25.40 25.70
CA MET A 175 7.83 -25.10 26.07
C MET A 175 6.94 -24.99 24.82
N LEU A 176 7.39 -24.28 23.79
CA LEU A 176 6.64 -24.13 22.53
C LEU A 176 6.49 -25.47 21.82
N LEU A 177 7.55 -26.27 21.75
CA LEU A 177 7.52 -27.60 21.16
C LEU A 177 6.59 -28.54 21.93
N PHE A 178 6.53 -28.43 23.26
CA PHE A 178 5.53 -29.14 24.04
C PHE A 178 4.11 -28.76 23.62
N CYS A 179 3.81 -27.47 23.50
CA CYS A 179 2.49 -27.00 23.06
C CYS A 179 2.17 -27.45 21.61
N ILE A 180 3.13 -27.33 20.69
CA ILE A 180 2.99 -27.72 19.28
C ILE A 180 2.76 -29.23 19.14
N LYS A 181 3.37 -30.08 19.99
CA LYS A 181 3.14 -31.53 19.98
C LYS A 181 1.68 -31.91 20.27
N LEU A 182 0.96 -31.07 21.02
CA LEU A 182 -0.47 -31.27 21.34
C LEU A 182 -1.39 -30.90 20.16
N VAL A 183 -0.86 -30.22 19.14
CA VAL A 183 -1.60 -29.85 17.92
C VAL A 183 -1.50 -31.00 16.90
N PRO A 184 -2.61 -31.35 16.19
CA PRO A 184 -2.58 -32.31 15.09
C PRO A 184 -1.50 -31.98 14.07
N ARG A 185 -0.79 -33.01 13.56
CA ARG A 185 0.41 -32.84 12.71
C ARG A 185 0.17 -31.92 11.50
N ASP A 186 -0.98 -32.05 10.85
CA ASP A 186 -1.41 -31.27 9.69
C ASP A 186 -1.74 -29.80 9.99
N LYS A 187 -1.85 -29.44 11.27
CA LYS A 187 -2.20 -28.09 11.75
C LYS A 187 -1.09 -27.45 12.58
N ARG A 188 0.10 -28.05 12.63
CA ARG A 188 1.21 -27.51 13.42
C ARG A 188 1.74 -26.23 12.77
N PRO A 189 2.03 -25.17 13.55
CA PRO A 189 2.55 -23.93 13.02
C PRO A 189 3.97 -24.11 12.48
N TYR A 190 4.33 -23.37 11.45
CA TYR A 190 5.72 -23.15 11.08
C TYR A 190 6.45 -22.44 12.22
N LEU A 191 7.67 -22.88 12.51
CA LEU A 191 8.53 -22.25 13.49
C LEU A 191 9.66 -21.50 12.79
N ILE A 192 9.75 -20.19 13.00
CA ILE A 192 10.84 -19.36 12.49
C ILE A 192 11.65 -18.88 13.68
N PHE A 193 12.95 -19.17 13.69
CA PHE A 193 13.87 -18.62 14.67
C PHE A 193 14.77 -17.56 14.03
N SER A 194 14.70 -16.35 14.59
CA SER A 194 15.51 -15.20 14.23
C SER A 194 16.35 -14.78 15.45
N GLY A 195 17.53 -15.36 15.55
CA GLY A 195 18.38 -15.22 16.73
C GLY A 195 19.83 -15.54 16.44
N ASN A 196 20.63 -15.68 17.50
CA ASN A 196 22.05 -16.01 17.36
C ASN A 196 22.23 -17.37 16.64
N SER A 197 23.02 -17.38 15.57
CA SER A 197 23.38 -18.56 14.79
C SER A 197 24.09 -19.64 15.61
N ASP A 198 24.74 -19.29 16.72
CA ASP A 198 25.44 -20.27 17.57
C ASP A 198 24.49 -21.33 18.15
N PHE A 199 23.20 -21.01 18.30
CA PHE A 199 22.19 -21.92 18.85
C PHE A 199 21.43 -22.71 17.78
N GLU A 200 21.68 -22.45 16.49
CA GLU A 200 21.00 -23.14 15.39
C GLU A 200 21.07 -24.67 15.52
N PRO A 201 22.24 -25.31 15.74
CA PRO A 201 22.31 -26.78 15.77
C PRO A 201 21.45 -27.38 16.87
N GLN A 202 21.46 -26.78 18.06
CA GLN A 202 20.70 -27.24 19.22
C GLN A 202 19.19 -27.08 19.03
N ILE A 203 18.76 -25.93 18.50
CA ILE A 203 17.34 -25.68 18.24
C ILE A 203 16.84 -26.63 17.14
N ARG A 204 17.61 -26.80 16.06
CA ARG A 204 17.26 -27.71 14.97
C ARG A 204 17.13 -29.15 15.46
N GLU A 205 18.05 -29.60 16.32
CA GLU A 205 17.98 -30.92 16.95
C GLU A 205 16.72 -31.07 17.84
N SER A 206 16.44 -30.09 18.70
CA SER A 206 15.23 -30.11 19.54
C SER A 206 13.94 -30.12 18.74
N VAL A 207 13.87 -29.35 17.65
CA VAL A 207 12.69 -29.27 16.78
C VAL A 207 12.48 -30.58 16.01
N GLY A 208 13.54 -31.17 15.46
CA GLY A 208 13.48 -32.43 14.71
C GLY A 208 12.32 -32.47 13.71
N ASP A 209 11.54 -33.55 13.74
CA ASP A 209 10.35 -33.75 12.89
C ASP A 209 9.04 -33.26 13.53
N ILE A 210 9.11 -32.39 14.55
CA ILE A 210 7.90 -31.94 15.25
C ILE A 210 7.09 -31.01 14.34
N THR A 211 7.75 -30.02 13.71
CA THR A 211 7.12 -29.03 12.84
C THR A 211 8.12 -28.46 11.84
N ASN A 212 7.62 -27.80 10.80
CA ASN A 212 8.46 -27.14 9.80
C ASN A 212 9.25 -25.99 10.46
N PHE A 213 10.56 -25.97 10.22
CA PHE A 213 11.48 -25.07 10.90
C PHE A 213 12.33 -24.27 9.92
N GLN A 214 12.36 -22.95 10.12
CA GLN A 214 13.17 -22.03 9.32
C GLN A 214 14.03 -21.15 10.21
N LEU A 215 15.20 -20.79 9.67
CA LEU A 215 16.18 -19.95 10.34
C LEU A 215 16.47 -18.71 9.53
N THR A 216 16.66 -17.61 10.23
CA THR A 216 17.04 -16.34 9.62
C THR A 216 18.00 -15.59 10.52
N GLN A 217 18.61 -14.54 9.98
CA GLN A 217 19.53 -13.70 10.73
C GLN A 217 18.82 -13.07 11.94
N ASN A 218 19.58 -12.78 12.98
CA ASN A 218 19.06 -12.19 14.21
C ASN A 218 18.42 -10.81 13.95
N LEU A 219 17.19 -10.60 14.42
CA LEU A 219 16.51 -9.30 14.42
C LEU A 219 17.30 -8.22 15.14
N ARG A 220 18.02 -8.62 16.19
CA ARG A 220 18.73 -7.71 17.07
C ARG A 220 20.16 -8.17 17.30
N PRO A 221 21.06 -8.06 16.31
CA PRO A 221 22.44 -8.53 16.47
C PRO A 221 23.15 -7.88 17.67
N SER A 222 22.84 -6.61 17.96
CA SER A 222 23.28 -5.89 19.16
C SER A 222 22.17 -4.98 19.69
N ILE A 223 22.30 -4.48 20.94
CA ILE A 223 21.27 -3.61 21.56
C ILE A 223 20.92 -2.41 20.68
N ASN A 224 21.90 -1.82 19.98
CA ASN A 224 21.72 -0.61 19.17
C ASN A 224 21.53 -0.89 17.67
N HIS A 225 21.55 -2.15 17.25
CA HIS A 225 21.43 -2.51 15.84
C HIS A 225 20.21 -3.41 15.62
N GLU A 226 19.31 -2.95 14.75
CA GLU A 226 18.10 -3.65 14.34
C GLU A 226 18.23 -4.11 12.88
N ASN A 227 17.90 -5.37 12.60
CA ASN A 227 18.00 -5.98 11.28
C ASN A 227 16.73 -6.79 10.94
N LEU A 228 15.65 -6.09 10.55
CA LEU A 228 14.33 -6.71 10.35
C LEU A 228 14.17 -7.45 9.01
N MET A 229 14.90 -7.00 7.97
CA MET A 229 14.68 -7.44 6.59
C MET A 229 14.85 -8.95 6.37
N PRO A 230 15.88 -9.63 6.92
CA PRO A 230 16.04 -11.08 6.75
C PRO A 230 14.86 -11.87 7.33
N ALA A 231 14.32 -11.46 8.46
CA ALA A 231 13.15 -12.10 9.04
C ALA A 231 11.88 -11.79 8.26
N TYR A 232 11.72 -10.58 7.75
CA TYR A 232 10.59 -10.21 6.89
C TYR A 232 10.55 -11.05 5.60
N ASN A 233 11.70 -11.25 4.96
CA ASN A 233 11.84 -12.10 3.78
C ASN A 233 11.45 -13.55 4.09
N MET A 234 11.95 -14.08 5.22
CA MET A 234 11.63 -15.45 5.64
C MET A 234 10.13 -15.61 5.94
N ILE A 235 9.53 -14.67 6.68
CA ILE A 235 8.09 -14.66 6.95
C ILE A 235 7.30 -14.62 5.64
N SER A 236 7.71 -13.80 4.67
CA SER A 236 7.05 -13.70 3.35
C SER A 236 7.09 -15.02 2.58
N GLN A 237 8.22 -15.73 2.60
CA GLN A 237 8.38 -17.04 1.96
C GLN A 237 7.48 -18.08 2.60
N VAL A 238 7.51 -18.19 3.93
CA VAL A 238 6.65 -19.11 4.67
C VAL A 238 5.17 -18.76 4.49
N GLN A 239 4.83 -17.47 4.36
CA GLN A 239 3.46 -17.04 4.06
C GLN A 239 2.98 -17.63 2.74
N ALA A 240 3.77 -17.55 1.67
CA ALA A 240 3.42 -18.13 0.37
C ALA A 240 3.24 -19.66 0.46
N GLU A 241 4.10 -20.35 1.21
CA GLU A 241 4.01 -21.79 1.43
C GLU A 241 2.71 -22.18 2.16
N ILE A 242 2.37 -21.47 3.25
CA ILE A 242 1.12 -21.70 4.00
C ILE A 242 -0.10 -21.44 3.09
N LEU A 243 -0.08 -20.39 2.26
CA LEU A 243 -1.17 -20.12 1.32
C LEU A 243 -1.32 -21.23 0.27
N GLY A 244 -0.22 -21.84 -0.18
CA GLY A 244 -0.23 -22.99 -1.08
C GLY A 244 -1.05 -24.18 -0.56
N HIS A 245 -1.17 -24.31 0.77
CA HIS A 245 -1.99 -25.33 1.42
C HIS A 245 -3.40 -24.84 1.78
N LYS A 246 -3.56 -23.56 2.12
CA LYS A 246 -4.84 -22.99 2.56
C LYS A 246 -5.77 -22.55 1.44
N ILE A 247 -5.22 -22.23 0.28
CA ILE A 247 -5.97 -21.70 -0.86
C ILE A 247 -5.85 -22.68 -2.02
N GLY A 248 -6.99 -23.25 -2.43
CA GLY A 248 -7.04 -24.16 -3.58
C GLY A 248 -6.48 -23.49 -4.84
N GLY A 249 -5.66 -24.22 -5.58
CA GLY A 249 -5.04 -23.73 -6.82
C GLY A 249 -3.80 -22.84 -6.65
N PHE A 250 -3.52 -22.31 -5.46
CA PHE A 250 -2.42 -21.37 -5.26
C PHE A 250 -1.04 -22.01 -5.47
N SER A 251 -0.85 -23.24 -4.97
CA SER A 251 0.41 -23.99 -5.15
C SER A 251 0.67 -24.29 -6.63
N GLN A 252 -0.36 -24.70 -7.37
CA GLN A 252 -0.27 -24.99 -8.80
C GLN A 252 0.15 -23.76 -9.61
N LEU A 253 -0.44 -22.60 -9.33
CA LEU A 253 -0.02 -21.34 -9.98
C LEU A 253 1.42 -20.98 -9.63
N SER A 254 1.81 -21.16 -8.36
CA SER A 254 3.15 -20.83 -7.87
C SER A 254 4.26 -21.65 -8.53
N MET A 255 3.97 -22.87 -9.00
CA MET A 255 4.94 -23.73 -9.69
C MET A 255 5.45 -23.13 -11.01
N HIS A 256 4.66 -22.26 -11.66
CA HIS A 256 5.05 -21.59 -12.90
C HIS A 256 5.83 -20.29 -12.66
N CYS A 257 5.91 -19.82 -11.41
CA CYS A 257 6.58 -18.57 -11.08
C CYS A 257 8.10 -18.72 -11.08
N VAL A 258 8.79 -17.66 -11.55
CA VAL A 258 10.26 -17.59 -11.50
C VAL A 258 10.76 -17.40 -10.05
N LEU A 259 9.97 -16.72 -9.24
CA LEU A 259 10.21 -16.51 -7.81
C LEU A 259 8.99 -16.94 -7.01
N SER A 260 9.21 -17.34 -5.75
CA SER A 260 8.09 -17.56 -4.82
C SER A 260 7.19 -16.32 -4.77
N PRO A 261 5.86 -16.47 -4.80
CA PRO A 261 4.95 -15.34 -4.70
C PRO A 261 5.26 -14.45 -3.49
N LEU A 262 5.06 -13.14 -3.64
CA LEU A 262 5.37 -12.17 -2.58
C LEU A 262 4.11 -11.43 -2.10
N PRO A 263 4.00 -11.10 -0.80
CA PRO A 263 2.85 -10.35 -0.30
C PRO A 263 2.90 -8.88 -0.75
N PHE A 264 1.74 -8.26 -0.95
CA PHE A 264 1.62 -6.84 -1.34
C PHE A 264 2.37 -5.91 -0.39
N SER A 265 2.30 -6.18 0.91
CA SER A 265 3.02 -5.40 1.93
C SER A 265 4.52 -5.35 1.67
N HIS A 266 5.12 -6.44 1.18
CA HIS A 266 6.55 -6.50 0.94
C HIS A 266 6.92 -5.80 -0.35
N THR A 267 6.22 -6.10 -1.44
CA THR A 267 6.56 -5.57 -2.75
C THR A 267 6.29 -4.06 -2.86
N THR A 268 5.26 -3.58 -2.16
CA THR A 268 4.99 -2.14 -2.01
C THR A 268 6.13 -1.43 -1.27
N GLN A 269 6.64 -2.03 -0.18
CA GLN A 269 7.79 -1.48 0.55
C GLN A 269 9.06 -1.45 -0.30
N ILE A 270 9.29 -2.45 -1.15
CA ILE A 270 10.39 -2.43 -2.12
C ILE A 270 10.29 -1.18 -3.01
N MET A 271 9.10 -0.89 -3.54
CA MET A 271 8.90 0.28 -4.42
C MET A 271 8.99 1.61 -3.69
N THR A 272 8.36 1.77 -2.52
CA THR A 272 8.45 3.05 -1.77
C THR A 272 9.87 3.32 -1.29
N ARG A 273 10.59 2.28 -0.86
CA ARG A 273 12.03 2.36 -0.58
C ARG A 273 12.81 2.81 -1.80
N PHE A 274 12.60 2.15 -2.95
CA PHE A 274 13.28 2.49 -4.20
C PHE A 274 13.02 3.94 -4.63
N LEU A 275 11.76 4.38 -4.60
CA LEU A 275 11.37 5.75 -4.94
C LEU A 275 12.01 6.80 -4.02
N SER A 276 12.15 6.48 -2.73
CA SER A 276 12.85 7.36 -1.77
C SER A 276 14.32 7.57 -2.12
N LEU A 277 14.94 6.61 -2.84
CA LEU A 277 16.35 6.66 -3.24
C LEU A 277 16.58 7.29 -4.62
N LEU A 278 15.56 7.38 -5.48
CA LEU A 278 15.69 7.90 -6.85
C LEU A 278 15.92 9.42 -6.92
N SER A 279 15.73 10.15 -5.83
CA SER A 279 15.85 11.59 -5.82
C SER A 279 17.29 12.09 -5.87
N LYS A 280 17.61 12.97 -6.84
CA LYS A 280 18.87 13.74 -6.85
C LYS A 280 18.98 14.71 -5.66
N ASN A 281 17.85 15.13 -5.09
CA ASN A 281 17.81 15.92 -3.86
C ASN A 281 17.64 14.96 -2.68
N LYS A 282 18.57 14.99 -1.72
CA LYS A 282 18.77 13.97 -0.66
C LYS A 282 17.58 13.69 0.27
N GLU A 283 16.48 14.43 0.17
CA GLU A 283 15.34 14.36 1.09
C GLU A 283 14.01 14.29 0.31
N LYS A 284 13.66 13.13 -0.26
CA LYS A 284 12.30 12.88 -0.77
C LYS A 284 11.63 11.78 0.03
N ASN A 285 10.58 12.18 0.73
CA ASN A 285 9.68 11.28 1.45
C ASN A 285 8.54 10.91 0.52
N VAL A 286 8.33 9.61 0.40
CA VAL A 286 7.32 9.02 -0.48
C VAL A 286 6.22 8.43 0.38
N LEU A 287 4.97 8.70 0.02
CA LEU A 287 3.80 8.03 0.59
C LEU A 287 3.03 7.35 -0.53
N TYR A 288 2.75 6.07 -0.37
CA TYR A 288 1.84 5.31 -1.21
C TYR A 288 0.56 5.06 -0.42
N ILE A 289 -0.58 5.34 -1.05
CA ILE A 289 -1.93 5.17 -0.49
C ILE A 289 -2.67 4.21 -1.41
N ASP A 290 -3.10 3.06 -0.92
CA ASP A 290 -3.91 2.10 -1.67
C ASP A 290 -5.24 1.87 -0.97
N PHE A 291 -6.33 2.23 -1.65
CA PHE A 291 -7.69 1.96 -1.20
C PHE A 291 -8.23 0.73 -1.94
N GLY A 292 -7.82 -0.46 -1.49
CA GLY A 292 -8.23 -1.74 -2.07
C GLY A 292 -9.61 -2.21 -1.59
N LYS A 293 -10.19 -3.21 -2.29
CA LYS A 293 -11.46 -3.85 -1.90
C LYS A 293 -11.33 -4.74 -0.64
N GLU A 294 -10.14 -5.29 -0.42
CA GLU A 294 -9.82 -6.08 0.78
C GLU A 294 -9.36 -5.20 1.95
N VAL A 295 -8.40 -4.30 1.72
CA VAL A 295 -7.81 -3.45 2.76
C VAL A 295 -7.49 -2.06 2.25
N ILE A 296 -7.39 -1.11 3.18
CA ILE A 296 -6.74 0.18 2.94
C ILE A 296 -5.33 0.07 3.48
N SER A 297 -4.33 0.44 2.67
CA SER A 297 -2.93 0.38 3.08
C SER A 297 -2.16 1.65 2.77
N LEU A 298 -1.19 1.93 3.62
CA LEU A 298 -0.19 2.97 3.46
C LEU A 298 1.19 2.33 3.42
N SER A 299 2.05 2.80 2.53
CA SER A 299 3.48 2.53 2.61
C SER A 299 4.24 3.84 2.51
N ALA A 300 5.27 4.00 3.31
CA ALA A 300 6.04 5.23 3.34
C ALA A 300 7.52 4.91 3.17
N GLY A 301 8.24 5.72 2.39
CA GLY A 301 9.67 5.56 2.11
C GLY A 301 10.44 6.84 2.43
N ASN A 302 11.58 6.70 3.10
CA ASN A 302 12.48 7.80 3.44
C ASN A 302 13.93 7.30 3.50
N GLU A 303 14.83 7.91 2.73
CA GLU A 303 16.28 7.63 2.75
C GLU A 303 16.65 6.14 2.65
N GLY A 304 15.91 5.37 1.85
CA GLY A 304 16.15 3.93 1.71
C GLY A 304 15.56 3.06 2.84
N ASN A 305 14.85 3.66 3.78
CA ASN A 305 13.96 2.95 4.71
C ASN A 305 12.53 2.95 4.18
N SER A 306 11.75 1.96 4.61
CA SER A 306 10.33 1.88 4.29
C SER A 306 9.52 1.35 5.47
N THR A 307 8.27 1.76 5.53
CA THR A 307 7.27 1.17 6.43
C THR A 307 5.99 0.86 5.68
N PHE A 308 5.12 0.04 6.28
CA PHE A 308 3.84 -0.36 5.75
C PHE A 308 2.82 -0.50 6.88
N LEU A 309 1.58 -0.13 6.60
CA LEU A 309 0.44 -0.34 7.48
C LEU A 309 -0.78 -0.65 6.64
N ALA A 310 -1.52 -1.70 6.99
CA ALA A 310 -2.81 -1.99 6.37
C ALA A 310 -3.86 -2.23 7.45
N GLU A 311 -5.08 -1.76 7.20
CA GLU A 311 -6.23 -2.03 8.02
C GLU A 311 -7.35 -2.63 7.17
N ASP A 312 -8.04 -3.60 7.75
CA ASP A 312 -9.27 -4.13 7.19
C ASP A 312 -10.42 -3.17 7.48
N TYR A 313 -10.50 -2.18 6.60
CA TYR A 313 -11.66 -1.32 6.45
C TYR A 313 -12.56 -1.81 5.30
N SER A 314 -12.54 -3.11 5.00
CA SER A 314 -13.41 -3.67 3.98
C SER A 314 -14.86 -3.42 4.34
N LEU A 315 -15.47 -2.50 3.59
CA LEU A 315 -16.89 -2.17 3.66
C LEU A 315 -17.76 -3.40 3.35
N ASN A 316 -17.16 -4.44 2.76
CA ASN A 316 -17.82 -5.64 2.24
C ASN A 316 -17.96 -6.77 3.26
N TYR A 317 -16.97 -6.95 4.15
CA TYR A 317 -16.96 -8.07 5.11
C TYR A 317 -17.03 -7.63 6.56
N LYS A 318 -16.54 -6.44 6.86
CA LYS A 318 -16.32 -5.97 8.24
C LYS A 318 -17.09 -4.71 8.57
N LEU A 319 -18.15 -4.40 7.82
CA LEU A 319 -18.99 -3.24 8.11
C LEU A 319 -19.54 -3.27 9.54
N ASN A 320 -19.95 -4.45 10.04
CA ASN A 320 -20.38 -4.61 11.43
C ASN A 320 -19.35 -4.18 12.48
N THR A 321 -18.05 -4.34 12.18
CA THR A 321 -16.97 -3.92 13.06
C THR A 321 -16.49 -2.49 12.78
N LEU A 322 -16.66 -2.01 11.54
CA LEU A 322 -16.26 -0.68 11.14
C LEU A 322 -17.27 0.38 11.57
N LEU A 323 -18.56 0.15 11.30
CA LEU A 323 -19.63 1.12 11.49
C LEU A 323 -19.71 1.66 12.93
N PRO A 324 -19.52 0.85 14.01
CA PRO A 324 -19.48 1.36 15.37
C PRO A 324 -18.28 2.29 15.66
N ASN A 325 -17.19 2.13 14.90
CA ASN A 325 -15.97 2.92 15.05
C ASN A 325 -15.90 4.11 14.08
N LEU A 326 -16.81 4.17 13.09
CA LEU A 326 -16.89 5.25 12.13
C LEU A 326 -17.75 6.38 12.69
N ASN A 327 -17.17 7.57 12.80
CA ASN A 327 -17.91 8.75 13.26
C ASN A 327 -18.84 9.27 12.15
N ILE A 328 -20.09 8.80 12.15
CA ILE A 328 -21.09 9.21 11.14
C ILE A 328 -21.36 10.71 11.15
N GLY A 329 -21.30 11.37 12.32
CA GLY A 329 -21.42 12.82 12.40
C GLY A 329 -20.30 13.55 11.64
N GLU A 330 -19.09 12.99 11.65
CA GLU A 330 -17.98 13.49 10.85
C GLU A 330 -18.17 13.23 9.35
N VAL A 331 -18.68 12.06 8.97
CA VAL A 331 -19.04 11.72 7.58
C VAL A 331 -20.05 12.74 7.04
N ILE A 332 -21.15 12.99 7.76
CA ILE A 332 -22.17 13.98 7.37
C ILE A 332 -21.53 15.36 7.20
N LYS A 333 -20.68 15.77 8.16
CA LYS A 333 -19.96 17.06 8.09
C LYS A 333 -19.05 17.18 6.87
N LYS A 334 -18.40 16.09 6.46
CA LYS A 334 -17.47 16.00 5.31
C LYS A 334 -18.15 15.61 3.99
N SER A 335 -19.43 15.24 3.96
CA SER A 335 -20.14 14.97 2.70
C SER A 335 -20.43 16.25 1.91
N HIS A 336 -20.54 17.39 2.60
CA HIS A 336 -20.87 18.71 2.04
C HIS A 336 -22.28 18.83 1.44
N LEU A 337 -23.00 17.72 1.30
CA LEU A 337 -24.39 17.65 0.89
C LEU A 337 -25.30 17.41 2.10
N PRO A 338 -26.60 17.76 2.01
CA PRO A 338 -27.54 17.52 3.11
C PRO A 338 -27.88 16.04 3.13
N VAL A 339 -27.01 15.25 3.78
CA VAL A 339 -27.19 13.81 3.98
C VAL A 339 -27.57 13.53 5.43
N THR A 340 -28.49 12.60 5.60
CA THR A 340 -28.95 12.10 6.89
C THR A 340 -28.06 10.94 7.36
N GLU A 341 -28.09 10.66 8.66
CA GLU A 341 -27.42 9.48 9.21
C GLU A 341 -27.96 8.17 8.62
N GLU A 342 -29.27 8.12 8.34
CA GLU A 342 -29.91 6.96 7.73
C GLU A 342 -29.41 6.73 6.30
N GLU A 343 -29.30 7.79 5.48
CA GLU A 343 -28.74 7.69 4.12
C GLU A 343 -27.28 7.19 4.15
N VAL A 344 -26.46 7.67 5.08
CA VAL A 344 -25.07 7.19 5.23
C VAL A 344 -25.04 5.70 5.57
N LYS A 345 -25.85 5.27 6.54
CA LYS A 345 -25.90 3.86 6.95
C LYS A 345 -26.41 2.97 5.81
N ASN A 346 -27.48 3.38 5.12
CA ASN A 346 -28.05 2.61 4.01
C ASN A 346 -27.03 2.47 2.88
N PHE A 347 -26.36 3.56 2.50
CA PHE A 347 -25.30 3.51 1.48
C PHE A 347 -24.19 2.53 1.84
N LEU A 348 -23.70 2.56 3.09
CA LEU A 348 -22.64 1.65 3.53
C LEU A 348 -23.12 0.19 3.56
N TRP A 349 -24.36 -0.07 3.99
CA TRP A 349 -24.95 -1.41 3.98
C TRP A 349 -25.13 -1.96 2.57
N ASP A 350 -25.60 -1.14 1.63
CA ASP A 350 -25.74 -1.52 0.23
C ASP A 350 -24.39 -1.87 -0.38
N LEU A 351 -23.36 -1.06 -0.11
CA LEU A 351 -22.00 -1.34 -0.56
C LEU A 351 -21.47 -2.66 0.02
N SER A 352 -21.84 -3.01 1.26
CA SER A 352 -21.40 -4.26 1.88
C SER A 352 -21.92 -5.52 1.17
N ILE A 353 -23.11 -5.42 0.58
CA ILE A 353 -23.77 -6.50 -0.16
C ILE A 353 -23.32 -6.49 -1.63
N HIS A 354 -23.08 -5.29 -2.17
CA HIS A 354 -22.74 -5.06 -3.57
C HIS A 354 -21.39 -4.32 -3.69
N PRO A 355 -20.26 -5.02 -3.49
CA PRO A 355 -18.92 -4.43 -3.34
C PRO A 355 -18.34 -3.76 -4.59
N ASN A 356 -18.98 -3.97 -5.75
CA ASN A 356 -18.57 -3.40 -7.03
C ASN A 356 -19.53 -2.27 -7.49
N THR A 357 -20.38 -1.77 -6.59
CA THR A 357 -21.31 -0.69 -6.91
C THR A 357 -20.55 0.62 -6.96
N ILE A 358 -20.68 1.35 -8.06
CA ILE A 358 -20.20 2.73 -8.18
C ILE A 358 -21.26 3.69 -7.65
N PRO A 359 -20.89 4.87 -7.13
CA PRO A 359 -21.85 5.89 -6.74
C PRO A 359 -22.79 6.28 -7.88
N THR A 360 -24.10 6.15 -7.65
CA THR A 360 -25.14 6.43 -8.66
C THR A 360 -25.80 7.80 -8.50
N THR A 361 -25.50 8.52 -7.41
CA THR A 361 -26.05 9.85 -7.10
C THR A 361 -24.95 10.75 -6.53
N GLU A 362 -25.14 12.07 -6.60
CA GLU A 362 -24.22 13.04 -5.96
C GLU A 362 -24.11 12.80 -4.44
N ASN A 363 -25.21 12.42 -3.78
CA ASN A 363 -25.21 12.08 -2.35
C ASN A 363 -24.36 10.83 -2.07
N HIS A 364 -24.48 9.78 -2.89
CA HIS A 364 -23.66 8.57 -2.74
C HIS A 364 -22.17 8.89 -2.91
N LEU A 365 -21.81 9.69 -3.92
CA LEU A 365 -20.44 10.09 -4.16
C LEU A 365 -19.88 10.96 -3.03
N ALA A 366 -20.68 11.89 -2.53
CA ALA A 366 -20.35 12.72 -1.36
C ALA A 366 -20.10 11.88 -0.10
N ILE A 367 -20.92 10.85 0.15
CA ILE A 367 -20.75 9.93 1.27
C ILE A 367 -19.46 9.11 1.08
N GLU A 368 -19.24 8.54 -0.11
CA GLU A 368 -18.05 7.72 -0.40
C GLU A 368 -16.76 8.52 -0.27
N LYS A 369 -16.72 9.76 -0.77
CA LYS A 369 -15.57 10.68 -0.59
C LYS A 369 -15.31 10.97 0.88
N ALA A 370 -16.35 11.30 1.65
CA ALA A 370 -16.23 11.62 3.07
C ALA A 370 -15.72 10.43 3.90
N VAL A 371 -16.24 9.22 3.62
CA VAL A 371 -15.79 7.99 4.27
C VAL A 371 -14.34 7.69 3.89
N THR A 372 -14.01 7.77 2.61
CA THR A 372 -12.64 7.56 2.10
C THR A 372 -11.64 8.50 2.78
N GLU A 373 -11.97 9.79 2.87
CA GLU A 373 -11.16 10.80 3.53
C GLU A 373 -10.90 10.46 5.01
N ILE A 374 -11.95 10.10 5.76
CA ILE A 374 -11.85 9.76 7.18
C ILE A 374 -10.98 8.51 7.38
N LEU A 375 -11.17 7.48 6.57
CA LEU A 375 -10.42 6.23 6.71
C LEU A 375 -8.94 6.41 6.41
N ILE A 376 -8.59 7.13 5.33
CA ILE A 376 -7.19 7.45 5.01
C ILE A 376 -6.59 8.31 6.13
N GLN A 377 -7.33 9.32 6.61
CA GLN A 377 -6.87 10.17 7.70
C GLN A 377 -6.60 9.39 9.00
N ASN A 378 -7.49 8.47 9.37
CA ASN A 378 -7.32 7.61 10.54
C ASN A 378 -6.10 6.70 10.39
N LEU A 379 -5.93 6.10 9.21
CA LEU A 379 -4.80 5.23 8.91
C LEU A 379 -3.47 6.01 8.93
N TYR A 380 -3.45 7.22 8.37
CA TYR A 380 -2.27 8.08 8.36
C TYR A 380 -1.87 8.50 9.78
N ARG A 381 -2.83 8.91 10.63
CA ARG A 381 -2.57 9.19 12.05
C ARG A 381 -2.03 7.97 12.79
N LYS A 382 -2.58 6.79 12.52
CA LYS A 382 -2.11 5.52 13.09
C LYS A 382 -0.66 5.22 12.66
N MET A 383 -0.32 5.46 11.40
CA MET A 383 1.05 5.32 10.88
C MET A 383 2.01 6.27 11.61
N LEU A 384 1.69 7.57 11.72
CA LEU A 384 2.54 8.53 12.43
C LEU A 384 2.71 8.21 13.92
N THR A 385 1.68 7.68 14.57
CA THR A 385 1.76 7.24 15.98
C THR A 385 2.71 6.04 16.13
N LYS A 386 2.71 5.15 15.14
CA LYS A 386 3.47 3.90 15.15
C LYS A 386 4.93 4.08 14.71
N TRP A 387 5.18 5.05 13.84
CA TRP A 387 6.51 5.45 13.38
C TRP A 387 6.70 6.97 13.55
N PRO A 388 6.90 7.45 14.80
CA PRO A 388 7.03 8.87 15.09
C PRO A 388 8.26 9.53 14.45
N ASP A 389 9.28 8.73 14.12
CA ASP A 389 10.50 9.20 13.46
C ASP A 389 10.32 9.40 11.95
N PHE A 390 9.19 8.96 11.38
CA PHE A 390 8.93 9.16 9.96
C PHE A 390 8.70 10.65 9.65
N PRO A 391 9.35 11.23 8.63
CA PRO A 391 9.21 12.64 8.32
C PRO A 391 7.76 13.06 8.00
N LEU A 392 7.35 14.22 8.52
CA LEU A 392 6.00 14.75 8.31
C LEU A 392 5.81 15.39 6.93
N THR A 393 6.89 15.94 6.35
CA THR A 393 6.87 16.56 5.02
C THR A 393 6.93 15.48 3.96
N ILE A 394 5.87 15.33 3.17
CA ILE A 394 5.77 14.35 2.08
C ILE A 394 5.87 15.07 0.74
N GLN A 395 6.90 14.77 -0.04
CA GLN A 395 7.14 15.42 -1.34
C GLN A 395 6.54 14.64 -2.51
N GLN A 396 6.29 13.34 -2.33
CA GLN A 396 5.70 12.49 -3.36
C GLN A 396 4.62 11.60 -2.77
N VAL A 397 3.43 11.63 -3.38
CA VAL A 397 2.33 10.74 -3.05
C VAL A 397 1.93 9.94 -4.28
N ILE A 398 1.78 8.63 -4.14
CA ILE A 398 1.21 7.78 -5.18
C ILE A 398 -0.09 7.22 -4.63
N VAL A 399 -1.17 7.41 -5.36
CA VAL A 399 -2.53 7.01 -4.98
C VAL A 399 -2.97 5.87 -5.88
N SER A 400 -3.48 4.81 -5.29
CA SER A 400 -3.96 3.60 -5.94
C SER A 400 -5.25 3.14 -5.27
N GLY A 401 -5.98 2.24 -5.93
CA GLY A 401 -7.14 1.57 -5.37
C GLY A 401 -8.38 1.79 -6.22
N GLU A 402 -9.34 0.90 -6.06
CA GLU A 402 -10.52 0.83 -6.93
C GLU A 402 -11.27 2.17 -7.00
N ILE A 403 -11.43 2.82 -5.85
CA ILE A 403 -12.17 4.07 -5.74
C ILE A 403 -11.54 5.17 -6.61
N PHE A 404 -10.21 5.26 -6.63
CA PHE A 404 -9.49 6.26 -7.43
C PHE A 404 -9.35 5.88 -8.90
N GLN A 405 -9.57 4.61 -9.24
CA GLN A 405 -9.49 4.09 -10.62
C GLN A 405 -10.83 4.22 -11.34
N ASN A 406 -11.92 3.92 -10.65
CA ASN A 406 -13.23 3.70 -11.27
C ASN A 406 -14.35 4.59 -10.71
N HIS A 407 -14.23 5.12 -9.49
CA HIS A 407 -15.35 5.83 -8.82
C HIS A 407 -15.17 7.35 -8.87
N PHE A 408 -13.96 7.85 -8.58
CA PHE A 408 -13.69 9.28 -8.47
C PHE A 408 -13.05 9.83 -9.75
N GLY A 409 -13.50 11.00 -10.19
CA GLY A 409 -12.77 11.79 -11.18
C GLY A 409 -11.41 12.26 -10.66
N TYR A 410 -10.55 12.78 -11.54
CA TYR A 410 -9.20 13.24 -11.15
C TYR A 410 -9.23 14.37 -10.11
N GLY A 411 -10.09 15.37 -10.31
CA GLY A 411 -10.26 16.48 -9.35
C GLY A 411 -10.79 16.01 -7.99
N GLU A 412 -11.68 15.01 -7.99
CA GLU A 412 -12.25 14.43 -6.78
C GLU A 412 -11.23 13.60 -6.02
N SER A 413 -10.46 12.77 -6.74
CA SER A 413 -9.33 12.01 -6.21
C SER A 413 -8.31 12.95 -5.55
N LEU A 414 -7.96 14.04 -6.25
CA LEU A 414 -7.04 15.05 -5.74
C LEU A 414 -7.57 15.70 -4.46
N GLN A 415 -8.83 16.16 -4.47
CA GLN A 415 -9.44 16.80 -3.32
C GLN A 415 -9.48 15.87 -2.11
N THR A 416 -9.98 14.64 -2.29
CA THR A 416 -10.08 13.65 -1.20
C THR A 416 -8.72 13.37 -0.57
N ILE A 417 -7.66 13.25 -1.37
CA ILE A 417 -6.31 12.99 -0.86
C ILE A 417 -5.74 14.20 -0.12
N LEU A 418 -5.91 15.41 -0.66
CA LEU A 418 -5.47 16.64 0.02
C LEU A 418 -6.17 16.83 1.37
N ASP A 419 -7.46 16.49 1.45
CA ASP A 419 -8.25 16.64 2.67
C ASP A 419 -7.95 15.55 3.71
N SER A 420 -7.47 14.39 3.25
CA SER A 420 -7.10 13.26 4.13
C SER A 420 -5.87 13.56 4.99
N PHE A 421 -4.76 13.98 4.38
CA PHE A 421 -3.47 14.12 5.10
C PHE A 421 -2.91 15.55 5.17
N MET A 422 -3.50 16.52 4.45
CA MET A 422 -3.11 17.94 4.48
C MET A 422 -1.60 18.18 4.32
N PRO A 423 -1.03 17.97 3.11
CA PRO A 423 0.41 18.06 2.87
C PRO A 423 1.02 19.38 3.34
N ASP A 424 2.20 19.30 3.92
CA ASP A 424 3.03 20.44 4.29
C ASP A 424 4.27 20.48 3.40
N GLY A 425 4.43 21.54 2.59
CA GLY A 425 5.43 21.62 1.52
C GLY A 425 4.91 21.21 0.14
N ILE A 426 5.70 21.51 -0.90
CA ILE A 426 5.34 21.17 -2.28
C ILE A 426 5.30 19.65 -2.44
N VAL A 427 4.17 19.14 -2.92
CA VAL A 427 3.93 17.71 -3.10
C VAL A 427 3.58 17.38 -4.54
N THR A 428 4.14 16.28 -5.04
CA THR A 428 3.81 15.73 -6.35
C THR A 428 2.93 14.51 -6.15
N LEU A 429 1.68 14.57 -6.62
CA LEU A 429 0.74 13.46 -6.55
C LEU A 429 0.71 12.71 -7.88
N TYR A 430 0.79 11.39 -7.79
CA TYR A 430 0.65 10.46 -8.88
C TYR A 430 -0.57 9.57 -8.66
N LEU A 431 -1.18 9.13 -9.76
CA LEU A 431 -2.30 8.20 -9.76
C LEU A 431 -1.86 6.91 -10.46
N ASP A 432 -1.84 5.81 -9.71
CA ASP A 432 -1.69 4.46 -10.24
C ASP A 432 -3.06 3.96 -10.72
N GLN A 433 -3.30 4.14 -12.02
CA GLN A 433 -4.58 3.86 -12.67
C GLN A 433 -4.92 2.37 -12.73
N HIS A 434 -3.94 1.48 -12.50
CA HIS A 434 -4.14 0.03 -12.62
C HIS A 434 -3.85 -0.73 -11.31
N GLY A 435 -3.25 -0.08 -10.32
CA GLY A 435 -2.81 -0.68 -9.05
C GLY A 435 -1.59 -1.57 -9.24
N ILE A 436 -0.67 -1.14 -10.11
CA ILE A 436 0.48 -1.88 -10.62
C ILE A 436 1.68 -1.85 -9.69
N LEU A 437 1.78 -0.87 -8.78
CA LEU A 437 2.98 -0.66 -7.97
C LEU A 437 3.44 -1.91 -7.19
N PRO A 438 2.55 -2.71 -6.54
CA PRO A 438 2.97 -3.93 -5.87
C PRO A 438 3.58 -4.96 -6.82
N VAL A 439 3.09 -5.04 -8.06
CA VAL A 439 3.62 -5.97 -9.06
C VAL A 439 5.03 -5.56 -9.50
N LEU A 440 5.25 -4.26 -9.73
CA LEU A 440 6.58 -3.74 -10.08
C LEU A 440 7.62 -4.08 -9.00
N GLY A 441 7.23 -4.05 -7.73
CA GLY A 441 8.10 -4.43 -6.61
C GLY A 441 8.55 -5.89 -6.63
N ALA A 442 7.70 -6.81 -7.07
CA ALA A 442 8.08 -8.21 -7.24
C ALA A 442 8.94 -8.42 -8.50
N ILE A 443 8.59 -7.76 -9.60
CA ILE A 443 9.33 -7.84 -10.85
C ILE A 443 10.76 -7.31 -10.67
N ALA A 444 10.97 -6.29 -9.83
CA ALA A 444 12.28 -5.71 -9.56
C ALA A 444 13.36 -6.73 -9.12
N ALA A 445 12.95 -7.88 -8.56
CA ALA A 445 13.86 -8.95 -8.17
C ALA A 445 14.41 -9.78 -9.34
N ILE A 446 13.70 -9.83 -10.48
CA ILE A 446 14.11 -10.55 -11.69
C ILE A 446 14.47 -9.63 -12.86
N ASN A 447 13.87 -8.44 -12.93
CA ASN A 447 14.09 -7.46 -13.98
C ASN A 447 14.12 -6.04 -13.39
N ARG A 448 15.31 -5.45 -13.40
CA ARG A 448 15.56 -4.10 -12.85
C ARG A 448 15.13 -2.95 -13.77
N TYR A 449 14.95 -3.20 -15.07
CA TYR A 449 14.63 -2.15 -16.05
C TYR A 449 13.13 -1.94 -16.19
N LEU A 450 12.35 -3.02 -16.17
CA LEU A 450 10.89 -2.97 -16.35
C LEU A 450 10.22 -1.99 -15.36
N PRO A 451 10.46 -2.06 -14.03
CA PRO A 451 9.89 -1.08 -13.10
C PRO A 451 10.27 0.36 -13.43
N ILE A 452 11.49 0.62 -13.87
CA ILE A 452 11.97 1.97 -14.22
C ILE A 452 11.23 2.48 -15.46
N HIS A 453 11.17 1.67 -16.52
CA HIS A 453 10.49 2.04 -17.76
C HIS A 453 8.99 2.29 -17.56
N ILE A 454 8.32 1.49 -16.72
CA ILE A 454 6.91 1.69 -16.40
C ILE A 454 6.70 2.94 -15.54
N MET A 455 7.58 3.22 -14.58
CA MET A 455 7.52 4.45 -13.78
C MET A 455 7.74 5.73 -14.62
N ASP A 456 8.56 5.64 -15.67
CA ASP A 456 8.82 6.75 -16.61
C ASP A 456 7.71 6.89 -17.69
N SER A 457 6.74 5.96 -17.72
CA SER A 457 5.60 5.97 -18.64
C SER A 457 4.39 6.70 -18.05
N SER A 458 3.28 6.77 -18.81
CA SER A 458 2.02 7.34 -18.34
C SER A 458 1.15 6.40 -17.48
N VAL A 459 1.59 5.16 -17.23
CA VAL A 459 0.83 4.16 -16.45
C VAL A 459 0.60 4.64 -15.01
N ILE A 460 1.60 5.29 -14.42
CA ILE A 460 1.48 6.00 -13.14
C ILE A 460 1.49 7.50 -13.46
N ALA A 461 0.29 8.02 -13.72
CA ALA A 461 0.12 9.37 -14.25
C ALA A 461 0.42 10.43 -13.18
N LEU A 462 1.08 11.52 -13.58
CA LEU A 462 1.17 12.72 -12.75
C LEU A 462 -0.24 13.32 -12.59
N LEU A 463 -0.81 13.18 -11.39
CA LEU A 463 -2.14 13.72 -11.08
C LEU A 463 -2.07 15.24 -10.95
N ALA A 464 -1.19 15.73 -10.07
CA ALA A 464 -0.98 17.16 -9.86
C ALA A 464 0.33 17.46 -9.16
N LYS A 465 0.89 18.64 -9.42
CA LYS A 465 1.83 19.27 -8.49
C LYS A 465 1.08 20.26 -7.63
N VAL A 466 1.09 20.05 -6.32
CA VAL A 466 0.34 20.88 -5.37
C VAL A 466 1.31 21.71 -4.55
N ILE A 467 0.98 22.99 -4.44
CA ILE A 467 1.73 23.99 -3.70
C ILE A 467 0.83 24.50 -2.57
N PRO A 468 0.91 23.85 -1.39
CA PRO A 468 0.40 24.40 -0.13
C PRO A 468 0.87 25.83 0.12
N ILE A 469 -0.05 26.74 0.44
CA ILE A 469 0.31 28.06 0.99
C ILE A 469 -0.32 28.20 2.38
N LYS A 470 0.53 28.46 3.36
CA LYS A 470 0.14 28.82 4.73
C LYS A 470 0.21 30.33 4.88
N SER A 471 -0.86 30.91 5.42
CA SER A 471 -0.90 32.32 5.81
C SER A 471 -1.80 32.49 7.03
N ASN A 472 -1.50 33.51 7.83
CA ASN A 472 -2.33 33.94 8.96
C ASN A 472 -3.36 35.01 8.54
N ALA A 473 -3.48 35.30 7.25
CA ALA A 473 -4.48 36.24 6.73
C ALA A 473 -5.91 35.73 6.98
N LYS A 474 -6.88 36.64 6.91
CA LYS A 474 -8.31 36.27 7.02
C LYS A 474 -8.78 35.63 5.70
N PRO A 475 -9.70 34.66 5.73
CA PRO A 475 -10.32 34.13 4.51
C PRO A 475 -10.83 35.25 3.57
N GLY A 476 -10.57 35.11 2.27
CA GLY A 476 -10.86 36.11 1.24
C GLY A 476 -9.82 37.23 1.08
N SER A 477 -8.76 37.26 1.89
CA SER A 477 -7.66 38.21 1.70
C SER A 477 -6.74 37.74 0.58
N GLU A 478 -6.32 38.63 -0.33
CA GLU A 478 -5.26 38.33 -1.31
C GLU A 478 -3.92 38.11 -0.59
N ILE A 479 -3.37 36.90 -0.70
CA ILE A 479 -2.13 36.51 -0.01
C ILE A 479 -0.92 36.46 -0.94
N ALA A 480 -1.14 36.19 -2.23
CA ALA A 480 -0.10 36.10 -3.24
C ALA A 480 -0.66 36.32 -4.65
N VAL A 481 0.23 36.66 -5.59
CA VAL A 481 -0.02 36.57 -7.03
C VAL A 481 0.92 35.49 -7.59
N VAL A 482 0.36 34.54 -8.31
CA VAL A 482 1.11 33.46 -8.96
C VAL A 482 1.20 33.75 -10.45
N ILE A 483 2.42 33.81 -10.97
CA ILE A 483 2.68 34.03 -12.39
C ILE A 483 3.15 32.71 -12.99
N THR A 484 2.40 32.19 -13.94
CA THR A 484 2.73 30.98 -14.70
C THR A 484 3.30 31.40 -16.05
N GLU A 485 4.59 31.16 -16.26
CA GLU A 485 5.28 31.44 -17.52
C GLU A 485 5.46 30.16 -18.33
N PHE A 486 4.88 30.15 -19.54
CA PHE A 486 4.96 29.05 -20.50
C PHE A 486 6.22 29.18 -21.36
N GLU A 487 6.62 28.09 -22.03
CA GLU A 487 7.80 28.07 -22.89
C GLU A 487 7.74 29.05 -24.07
N ASP A 488 6.54 29.42 -24.51
CA ASP A 488 6.29 30.43 -25.56
C ASP A 488 6.43 31.88 -25.04
N GLY A 489 6.73 32.05 -23.74
CA GLY A 489 6.84 33.35 -23.07
C GLY A 489 5.50 33.92 -22.61
N ASN A 490 4.37 33.25 -22.85
CA ASN A 490 3.09 33.67 -22.35
C ASN A 490 3.08 33.61 -20.81
N ARG A 491 2.51 34.63 -20.17
CA ARG A 491 2.43 34.74 -18.71
C ARG A 491 0.99 34.91 -18.27
N ILE A 492 0.55 34.01 -17.39
CA ILE A 492 -0.78 34.07 -16.79
C ILE A 492 -0.63 34.42 -15.31
N GLU A 493 -1.24 35.53 -14.90
CA GLU A 493 -1.31 35.94 -13.50
C GLU A 493 -2.58 35.42 -12.84
N THR A 494 -2.43 34.75 -11.70
CA THR A 494 -3.53 34.24 -10.88
C THR A 494 -3.44 34.83 -9.48
N LYS A 495 -4.49 35.52 -9.05
CA LYS A 495 -4.60 36.05 -7.69
C LYS A 495 -5.02 34.94 -6.73
N ILE A 496 -4.29 34.80 -5.64
CA ILE A 496 -4.52 33.75 -4.65
C ILE A 496 -5.10 34.38 -3.38
N GLU A 497 -6.29 33.95 -3.01
CA GLU A 497 -6.96 34.36 -1.78
C GLU A 497 -6.86 33.28 -0.70
N GLN A 498 -6.75 33.72 0.55
CA GLN A 498 -6.79 32.81 1.71
C GLN A 498 -8.14 32.09 1.78
N GLY A 499 -8.11 30.77 2.01
CA GLY A 499 -9.32 29.94 2.11
C GLY A 499 -9.73 29.28 0.78
N MET A 500 -8.98 29.49 -0.30
CA MET A 500 -9.30 29.00 -1.64
C MET A 500 -8.29 27.96 -2.14
N ILE A 501 -8.71 27.21 -3.15
CA ILE A 501 -7.86 26.30 -3.92
C ILE A 501 -7.99 26.70 -5.40
N TYR A 502 -6.89 26.68 -6.14
CA TYR A 502 -6.85 27.12 -7.53
C TYR A 502 -6.14 26.07 -8.38
N ARG A 503 -6.76 25.70 -9.49
CA ARG A 503 -6.09 24.99 -10.58
C ARG A 503 -5.52 25.98 -11.58
N LEU A 504 -4.21 25.94 -11.75
CA LEU A 504 -3.52 26.60 -12.85
C LEU A 504 -3.59 25.65 -14.05
N HIS A 505 -4.17 26.14 -15.15
CA HIS A 505 -4.42 25.37 -16.37
C HIS A 505 -3.12 25.17 -17.15
N VAL A 506 -2.29 24.25 -16.63
CA VAL A 506 -1.07 23.77 -17.30
C VAL A 506 -1.36 22.37 -17.82
N PRO A 507 -1.45 22.19 -19.14
CA PRO A 507 -1.66 20.88 -19.77
C PRO A 507 -0.72 19.79 -19.24
N ALA A 508 -1.24 18.56 -19.17
CA ALA A 508 -0.47 17.40 -18.72
C ALA A 508 0.80 17.24 -19.57
N GLY A 509 1.95 17.08 -18.90
CA GLY A 509 3.24 16.92 -19.55
C GLY A 509 3.97 18.22 -19.90
N GLN A 510 3.26 19.36 -19.96
CA GLN A 510 3.85 20.65 -20.32
C GLN A 510 4.67 21.25 -19.16
N MET A 511 5.85 21.80 -19.49
CA MET A 511 6.72 22.49 -18.54
C MET A 511 6.38 23.99 -18.48
N VAL A 512 6.42 24.55 -17.27
CA VAL A 512 6.26 25.99 -17.02
C VAL A 512 7.23 26.44 -15.92
N ASN A 513 7.55 27.73 -15.89
CA ASN A 513 8.19 28.39 -14.76
C ASN A 513 7.15 29.10 -13.91
N LEU A 514 7.11 28.79 -12.62
CA LEU A 514 6.13 29.38 -11.70
C LEU A 514 6.81 30.35 -10.74
N TYR A 515 6.28 31.57 -10.67
CA TYR A 515 6.73 32.63 -9.77
C TYR A 515 5.63 32.93 -8.77
N ILE A 516 5.99 33.11 -7.50
CA ILE A 516 5.03 33.43 -6.44
C ILE A 516 5.44 34.75 -5.81
N GLU A 517 4.59 35.77 -5.97
CA GLU A 517 4.77 37.09 -5.37
C GLU A 517 3.91 37.21 -4.11
N PRO A 518 4.51 37.11 -2.90
CA PRO A 518 3.75 37.27 -1.67
C PRO A 518 3.23 38.70 -1.50
N LYS A 519 1.94 38.85 -1.20
CA LYS A 519 1.33 40.12 -0.76
C LYS A 519 1.24 40.24 0.76
N THR A 520 1.37 39.10 1.45
CA THR A 520 1.43 39.00 2.90
C THR A 520 2.54 38.02 3.31
N LYS A 521 2.79 37.84 4.61
CA LYS A 521 3.69 36.80 5.09
C LYS A 521 3.06 35.43 4.81
N ILE A 522 3.66 34.68 3.89
CA ILE A 522 3.26 33.32 3.55
C ILE A 522 4.40 32.33 3.83
N ASP A 523 4.04 31.08 4.03
CA ASP A 523 4.95 29.93 4.13
C ASP A 523 4.47 28.85 3.15
N ILE A 524 5.37 28.25 2.38
CA ILE A 524 5.03 27.37 1.25
C ILE A 524 5.74 26.03 1.39
N ASP A 525 7.07 26.08 1.50
CA ASP A 525 7.90 24.90 1.62
C ASP A 525 9.13 25.25 2.49
N PRO A 526 9.35 24.54 3.61
CA PRO A 526 10.52 24.72 4.45
C PRO A 526 11.85 24.59 3.69
N ALA A 527 11.90 23.78 2.63
CA ALA A 527 13.11 23.49 1.87
C ALA A 527 13.41 24.54 0.78
N THR A 528 12.41 25.29 0.31
CA THR A 528 12.57 26.18 -0.84
C THR A 528 12.68 27.63 -0.40
N LYS A 529 13.87 28.23 -0.56
CA LYS A 529 14.19 29.56 0.00
C LYS A 529 13.81 30.75 -0.87
N ASN A 530 13.47 30.59 -2.16
CA ASN A 530 13.30 31.74 -3.05
C ASN A 530 12.36 31.51 -4.24
N PHE A 531 11.04 31.53 -3.99
CA PHE A 531 9.99 31.36 -5.01
C PHE A 531 9.89 32.54 -6.00
N ASN A 532 10.45 33.70 -5.66
CA ASN A 532 10.46 34.88 -6.52
C ASN A 532 11.38 34.71 -7.74
N LYS A 533 12.29 33.73 -7.75
CA LYS A 533 13.23 33.47 -8.85
C LYS A 533 12.67 32.58 -9.95
N GLY A 534 11.44 32.09 -9.78
CA GLY A 534 10.84 31.11 -10.67
C GLY A 534 11.39 29.71 -10.38
N PHE A 535 10.53 28.71 -10.46
CA PHE A 535 10.96 27.32 -10.42
C PHE A 535 10.21 26.49 -11.46
N PRO A 536 10.90 25.56 -12.15
CA PRO A 536 10.29 24.76 -13.19
C PRO A 536 9.39 23.68 -12.60
N LEU A 537 8.27 23.44 -13.26
CA LEU A 537 7.34 22.38 -12.92
C LEU A 537 6.56 21.90 -14.14
N GLN A 538 6.05 20.68 -14.04
CA GLN A 538 5.26 20.03 -15.07
C GLN A 538 3.79 20.02 -14.67
N GLY A 539 2.89 20.26 -15.63
CA GLY A 539 1.46 20.06 -15.44
C GLY A 539 1.09 18.57 -15.33
N GLY A 540 0.20 18.24 -14.40
CA GLY A 540 -0.44 16.92 -14.29
C GLY A 540 -1.82 16.88 -14.96
N LEU A 541 -2.55 15.80 -14.75
CA LEU A 541 -3.95 15.64 -15.19
C LEU A 541 -4.85 16.76 -14.62
N CYS A 542 -4.67 17.13 -13.36
CA CYS A 542 -5.31 18.27 -12.71
C CYS A 542 -4.48 19.56 -12.81
N GLY A 543 -3.50 19.63 -13.72
CA GLY A 543 -2.59 20.77 -13.85
C GLY A 543 -1.70 20.99 -12.62
N VAL A 544 -1.59 22.24 -12.21
CA VAL A 544 -0.79 22.67 -11.06
C VAL A 544 -1.72 23.35 -10.07
N VAL A 545 -1.67 22.97 -8.80
CA VAL A 545 -2.68 23.40 -7.82
C VAL A 545 -2.05 24.23 -6.73
N ILE A 546 -2.63 25.40 -6.47
CA ILE A 546 -2.30 26.24 -5.32
C ILE A 546 -3.35 25.99 -4.25
N ASP A 547 -2.94 25.42 -3.11
CA ASP A 547 -3.84 25.15 -1.99
C ASP A 547 -3.62 26.15 -0.85
N ALA A 548 -4.41 27.22 -0.89
CA ALA A 548 -4.44 28.30 0.10
C ALA A 548 -5.57 28.15 1.13
N ARG A 549 -6.19 26.96 1.25
CA ARG A 549 -7.33 26.73 2.16
C ARG A 549 -6.96 26.82 3.64
N GLY A 550 -5.67 26.76 3.95
CA GLY A 550 -5.12 26.85 5.30
C GLY A 550 -4.82 25.49 5.92
N ARG A 551 -3.90 25.48 6.90
CA ARG A 551 -3.42 24.30 7.61
C ARG A 551 -3.33 24.66 9.10
N PRO A 552 -4.25 24.19 9.96
CA PRO A 552 -5.33 23.23 9.66
C PRO A 552 -6.45 23.82 8.79
N LEU A 553 -7.16 22.95 8.06
CA LEU A 553 -8.34 23.32 7.28
C LEU A 553 -9.49 23.71 8.21
N MET A 554 -9.91 24.98 8.18
CA MET A 554 -11.01 25.48 8.99
C MET A 554 -12.31 25.56 8.18
N LEU A 555 -13.22 24.61 8.43
CA LEU A 555 -14.55 24.60 7.80
C LEU A 555 -15.52 25.55 8.51
N PRO A 556 -16.38 26.27 7.77
CA PRO A 556 -17.47 27.04 8.36
C PRO A 556 -18.37 26.20 9.27
N LYS A 557 -18.78 26.79 10.42
CA LYS A 557 -19.74 26.15 11.33
C LYS A 557 -21.12 26.01 10.67
N ASP A 558 -21.55 27.05 9.97
CA ASP A 558 -22.79 27.06 9.21
C ASP A 558 -22.75 26.05 8.04
N PHE A 559 -23.81 25.26 7.90
CA PHE A 559 -23.89 24.20 6.89
C PHE A 559 -23.95 24.76 5.47
N GLN A 560 -24.73 25.81 5.23
CA GLN A 560 -24.88 26.38 3.88
C GLN A 560 -23.57 26.98 3.40
N LYS A 561 -22.90 27.78 4.23
CA LYS A 561 -21.57 28.33 3.91
C LYS A 561 -20.53 27.24 3.66
N ARG A 562 -20.61 26.13 4.40
CA ARG A 562 -19.72 24.98 4.21
C ARG A 562 -20.01 24.31 2.88
N LYS A 563 -21.27 24.05 2.54
CA LYS A 563 -21.65 23.48 1.24
C LYS A 563 -21.18 24.37 0.08
N GLU A 564 -21.39 25.67 0.17
CA GLU A 564 -20.98 26.64 -0.84
C GLU A 564 -19.47 26.64 -1.07
N ILE A 565 -18.66 26.76 0.00
CA ILE A 565 -17.20 26.81 -0.15
C ILE A 565 -16.62 25.50 -0.70
N GLN A 566 -17.19 24.36 -0.30
CA GLN A 566 -16.81 23.04 -0.77
C GLN A 566 -17.13 22.84 -2.25
N LYS A 567 -18.32 23.29 -2.68
CA LYS A 567 -18.72 23.30 -4.09
C LYS A 567 -17.78 24.17 -4.92
N ILE A 568 -17.41 25.35 -4.40
CA ILE A 568 -16.44 26.23 -5.05
C ILE A 568 -15.08 25.53 -5.19
N TRP A 569 -14.57 24.87 -4.15
CA TRP A 569 -13.32 24.10 -4.23
C TRP A 569 -13.38 22.96 -5.24
N GLY A 570 -14.49 22.21 -5.28
CA GLY A 570 -14.70 21.15 -6.26
C GLY A 570 -14.68 21.69 -7.69
N LEU A 571 -15.38 22.81 -7.94
CA LEU A 571 -15.40 23.48 -9.25
C LEU A 571 -14.04 24.03 -9.67
N GLN A 572 -13.19 24.44 -8.72
CA GLN A 572 -11.83 24.88 -9.02
C GLN A 572 -10.90 23.73 -9.40
N LEU A 573 -11.27 22.48 -9.10
CA LEU A 573 -10.48 21.28 -9.40
C LEU A 573 -11.08 20.42 -10.50
N SER A 574 -12.32 20.69 -10.92
CA SER A 574 -12.93 20.06 -12.09
C SER A 574 -12.37 20.63 -13.40
N ASP A 575 -12.54 19.89 -14.49
CA ASP A 575 -12.26 20.33 -15.86
C ASP A 575 -13.24 21.39 -16.37
#